data_AF-A0A0C1HFY2-F1
#
_entry.id   AF-A0A0C1HFY2-F1
#
_cell.length_a   1.000
_cell.length_b   1.000
_cell.length_c   1.000
_cell.angle_alpha   90.00
_cell.angle_beta   90.00
_cell.angle_gamma   90.00
#
_symmetry.space_group_name_H-M   'P 1'
#
loop_
_entity.id
_entity.type
_entity.pdbx_description
1 polymer ?
#
loop_
_entity_poly.entity_id
_entity_poly.type
_entity_poly.pdbx_seq_one_letter_code
_entity_poly.pdbx_strand_id
1 'polypeptide(L)'
;MCRLKLLLLVFLCACTYKPQSENYRLFYHHLEQACPRKVCEEKSPYFLVILVEARHLDYSCPRSFFKTLAKHPSDGTKNGDVGHAWIYLQGVLEEDSQEKSSYVFLEGGHSGELGYMQPRYMEGVFLQAEQGEKNPIAYLWQTQHDGFFQHGPGRHYPTFAAKINLTASQFHLILKFIKNYSFSNYAIIGNQCCSFATQVAALAGLILESKISLKIDPFFHIGNHTICLWKDPLYSQITFFSPDVLERSLMQAVAEGRAEEALTWYKKKYPSPRRWKKEDFFLFPKRYLRLKAL
;
A
#
# COMPACT_ATOMS: atom_id res chain seq x y z
N MET A 1 -19.37 -27.89 -23.58
CA MET A 1 -19.46 -26.43 -23.26
C MET A 1 -20.03 -26.11 -21.87
N CYS A 2 -20.57 -27.06 -21.08
CA CYS A 2 -21.08 -26.78 -19.72
C CYS A 2 -20.03 -26.76 -18.60
N ARG A 3 -18.86 -27.43 -18.75
CA ARG A 3 -17.85 -27.49 -17.68
C ARG A 3 -17.06 -26.19 -17.47
N LEU A 4 -16.90 -25.36 -18.51
CA LEU A 4 -16.19 -24.08 -18.43
C LEU A 4 -17.04 -22.99 -17.75
N LYS A 5 -18.37 -23.02 -17.92
CA LYS A 5 -19.31 -22.10 -17.27
C LYS A 5 -19.44 -22.38 -15.76
N LEU A 6 -19.35 -23.65 -15.34
CA LEU A 6 -19.38 -24.04 -13.93
C LEU A 6 -18.09 -23.63 -13.18
N LEU A 7 -16.94 -23.72 -13.84
CA LEU A 7 -15.65 -23.30 -13.27
C LEU A 7 -15.57 -21.77 -13.08
N LEU A 8 -16.15 -21.01 -14.02
CA LEU A 8 -16.27 -19.55 -13.89
C LEU A 8 -17.20 -19.16 -12.74
N LEU A 9 -18.27 -19.92 -12.50
CA LEU A 9 -19.20 -19.70 -11.38
C LEU A 9 -18.52 -19.94 -10.02
N VAL A 10 -17.67 -20.96 -9.90
CA VAL A 10 -16.93 -21.25 -8.65
C VAL A 10 -15.92 -20.13 -8.32
N PHE A 11 -15.28 -19.52 -9.33
CA PHE A 11 -14.41 -18.35 -9.12
C PHE A 11 -15.16 -17.03 -8.81
N LEU A 12 -16.44 -16.97 -9.15
CA LEU A 12 -17.33 -15.82 -8.87
C LEU A 12 -18.07 -15.96 -7.53
N CYS A 13 -18.28 -17.18 -7.03
CA CYS A 13 -19.01 -17.47 -5.78
C CYS A 13 -18.12 -17.82 -4.58
N ALA A 14 -16.80 -17.93 -4.75
CA ALA A 14 -15.91 -18.09 -3.61
C ALA A 14 -15.86 -16.79 -2.79
N CYS A 15 -16.54 -16.81 -1.63
CA CYS A 15 -16.28 -15.94 -0.48
C CYS A 15 -14.77 -15.71 -0.33
N THR A 16 -14.38 -14.50 0.09
CA THR A 16 -13.00 -14.02 0.33
C THR A 16 -11.93 -15.12 0.33
N TYR A 17 -11.08 -15.13 -0.70
CA TYR A 17 -10.01 -16.12 -0.80
C TYR A 17 -8.99 -15.84 0.30
N LYS A 18 -8.94 -16.68 1.33
CA LYS A 18 -7.87 -16.65 2.33
C LYS A 18 -6.83 -17.73 2.04
N PRO A 19 -5.55 -17.38 1.87
CA PRO A 19 -4.47 -18.35 1.82
C PRO A 19 -4.45 -19.23 3.07
N GLN A 20 -4.13 -20.51 2.90
CA GLN A 20 -4.08 -21.51 3.97
C GLN A 20 -2.64 -21.89 4.36
N SER A 21 -1.63 -21.30 3.72
CA SER A 21 -0.23 -21.63 3.99
C SER A 21 0.13 -21.23 5.42
N GLU A 22 0.99 -22.02 6.07
CA GLU A 22 1.46 -21.75 7.43
C GLU A 22 2.21 -20.41 7.48
N ASN A 23 3.08 -20.15 6.50
CA ASN A 23 3.80 -18.87 6.37
C ASN A 23 2.86 -17.66 6.35
N TYR A 24 1.74 -17.74 5.61
CA TYR A 24 0.74 -16.68 5.59
C TYR A 24 0.10 -16.49 6.97
N ARG A 25 -0.34 -17.58 7.60
CA ARG A 25 -0.97 -17.53 8.93
C ARG A 25 -0.03 -16.95 9.98
N LEU A 26 1.24 -17.36 9.99
CA LEU A 26 2.26 -16.82 10.88
C LEU A 26 2.49 -15.33 10.64
N PHE A 27 2.57 -14.89 9.38
CA PHE A 27 2.76 -13.48 9.05
C PHE A 27 1.60 -12.60 9.56
N TYR A 28 0.37 -13.07 9.42
CA TYR A 28 -0.86 -12.35 9.79
C TYR A 28 -1.42 -12.69 11.19
N HIS A 29 -0.73 -13.49 12.00
CA HIS A 29 -1.19 -13.87 13.33
C HIS A 29 -1.49 -12.67 14.24
N HIS A 30 -0.79 -11.55 14.04
CA HIS A 30 -1.01 -10.30 14.75
C HIS A 30 -2.43 -9.72 14.57
N LEU A 31 -3.14 -10.06 13.48
CA LEU A 31 -4.52 -9.65 13.25
C LEU A 31 -5.53 -10.40 14.14
N GLU A 32 -5.17 -11.59 14.63
CA GLU A 32 -6.00 -12.39 15.53
C GLU A 32 -5.83 -11.95 17.00
N GLN A 33 -4.78 -11.19 17.30
CA GLN A 33 -4.51 -10.69 18.64
C GLN A 33 -5.37 -9.45 18.94
N ALA A 34 -5.94 -9.40 20.13
CA ALA A 34 -6.66 -8.21 20.58
C ALA A 34 -5.68 -7.04 20.75
N CYS A 35 -5.81 -6.02 19.90
CA CYS A 35 -5.07 -4.78 20.06
C CYS A 35 -5.66 -3.97 21.23
N PRO A 36 -4.84 -3.50 22.20
CA PRO A 36 -5.33 -2.67 23.31
C PRO A 36 -6.08 -1.45 22.78
N ARG A 37 -7.38 -1.39 23.05
CA ARG A 37 -8.25 -0.29 22.61
C ARG A 37 -8.15 0.89 23.58
N LYS A 38 -6.97 1.53 23.65
CA LYS A 38 -6.96 2.89 24.18
C LYS A 38 -7.50 3.78 23.07
N VAL A 39 -8.79 4.09 23.15
CA VAL A 39 -9.50 4.91 22.17
C VAL A 39 -8.77 6.24 22.06
N CYS A 40 -8.39 6.61 20.83
CA CYS A 40 -7.91 7.95 20.52
C CYS A 40 -8.90 9.01 21.02
N GLU A 41 -8.51 9.74 22.06
CA GLU A 41 -9.18 10.95 22.50
C GLU A 41 -8.44 12.14 21.86
N GLU A 42 -9.15 12.97 21.08
CA GLU A 42 -8.62 14.21 20.49
C GLU A 42 -8.33 15.24 21.58
N LYS A 43 -7.22 15.08 22.30
CA LYS A 43 -6.80 15.98 23.38
C LYS A 43 -5.59 16.85 23.02
N SER A 44 -4.80 16.45 22.03
CA SER A 44 -3.59 17.18 21.64
C SER A 44 -3.86 18.15 20.48
N PRO A 45 -3.42 19.42 20.54
CA PRO A 45 -3.51 20.34 19.40
C PRO A 45 -2.59 19.93 18.24
N TYR A 46 -1.52 19.19 18.52
CA TYR A 46 -0.58 18.64 17.53
C TYR A 46 -0.62 17.12 17.54
N PHE A 47 -0.98 16.51 16.42
CA PHE A 47 -0.93 15.07 16.28
C PHE A 47 -0.76 14.63 14.83
N LEU A 48 -0.24 13.42 14.69
CA LEU A 48 -0.11 12.69 13.44
C LEU A 48 -0.91 11.41 13.56
N VAL A 49 -1.67 11.06 12.53
CA VAL A 49 -2.21 9.72 12.36
C VAL A 49 -1.60 9.12 11.11
N ILE A 50 -0.99 7.95 11.25
CA ILE A 50 -0.58 7.12 10.12
C ILE A 50 -1.73 6.17 9.80
N LEU A 51 -2.16 6.18 8.55
CA LEU A 51 -3.24 5.36 8.03
C LEU A 51 -2.71 4.39 7.01
N VAL A 52 -3.24 3.17 7.02
CA VAL A 52 -2.84 2.13 6.09
C VAL A 52 -4.06 1.31 5.66
N GLU A 53 -4.09 0.97 4.37
CA GLU A 53 -4.96 -0.04 3.80
C GLU A 53 -4.08 -1.21 3.34
N ALA A 54 -4.08 -2.31 4.09
CA ALA A 54 -3.39 -3.54 3.74
C ALA A 54 -4.30 -4.50 2.97
N ARG A 55 -3.76 -5.15 1.94
CA ARG A 55 -4.52 -6.14 1.13
C ARG A 55 -4.43 -7.57 1.65
N HIS A 56 -3.56 -7.79 2.64
CA HIS A 56 -3.22 -9.07 3.24
C HIS A 56 -2.67 -10.04 2.18
N LEU A 57 -1.64 -9.59 1.44
CA LEU A 57 -1.01 -10.38 0.38
C LEU A 57 -0.16 -11.54 0.93
N ASP A 58 -0.05 -12.64 0.17
CA ASP A 58 0.77 -13.79 0.55
C ASP A 58 2.18 -13.70 -0.03
N TYR A 59 3.13 -13.29 0.80
CA TYR A 59 4.54 -13.12 0.44
C TYR A 59 5.37 -14.41 0.49
N SER A 60 4.76 -15.58 0.73
CA SER A 60 5.49 -16.84 0.91
C SER A 60 6.24 -17.32 -0.34
N CYS A 61 5.71 -17.02 -1.53
CA CYS A 61 6.36 -17.29 -2.81
C CYS A 61 5.74 -16.43 -3.93
N PRO A 62 6.41 -16.25 -5.08
CA PRO A 62 5.90 -15.44 -6.20
C PRO A 62 4.48 -15.83 -6.62
N ARG A 63 4.22 -17.13 -6.74
CA ARG A 63 2.92 -17.64 -7.18
C ARG A 63 1.80 -17.27 -6.22
N SER A 64 2.03 -17.42 -4.91
CA SER A 64 1.06 -17.03 -3.89
C SER A 64 0.83 -15.53 -3.90
N PHE A 65 1.90 -14.74 -4.01
CA PHE A 65 1.84 -13.28 -4.07
C PHE A 65 0.96 -12.80 -5.23
N PHE A 66 1.26 -13.21 -6.46
CA PHE A 66 0.47 -12.83 -7.63
C PHE A 66 -0.98 -13.32 -7.57
N LYS A 67 -1.22 -14.48 -6.95
CA LYS A 67 -2.57 -15.00 -6.74
C LYS A 67 -3.38 -14.11 -5.78
N THR A 68 -2.77 -13.68 -4.67
CA THR A 68 -3.41 -12.77 -3.71
C THR A 68 -3.50 -11.34 -4.24
N LEU A 69 -2.56 -10.90 -5.08
CA LEU A 69 -2.64 -9.61 -5.76
C LEU A 69 -3.82 -9.58 -6.74
N ALA A 70 -4.05 -10.67 -7.48
CA ALA A 70 -5.18 -10.76 -8.42
C ALA A 70 -6.56 -10.79 -7.74
N LYS A 71 -6.63 -11.27 -6.49
CA LYS A 71 -7.83 -11.26 -5.65
C LYS A 71 -7.43 -11.12 -4.18
N HIS A 72 -7.64 -9.93 -3.64
CA HIS A 72 -7.16 -9.56 -2.30
C HIS A 72 -7.81 -10.42 -1.20
N PRO A 73 -7.02 -10.96 -0.26
CA PRO A 73 -7.56 -11.70 0.88
C PRO A 73 -8.37 -10.86 1.86
N SER A 74 -8.03 -9.57 2.02
CA SER A 74 -8.69 -8.69 3.00
C SER A 74 -10.15 -8.39 2.64
N ASP A 75 -10.46 -8.13 1.36
CA ASP A 75 -11.78 -7.65 0.92
C ASP A 75 -12.33 -8.35 -0.35
N GLY A 76 -11.55 -9.24 -0.98
CA GLY A 76 -11.95 -9.96 -2.19
C GLY A 76 -11.94 -9.14 -3.48
N THR A 77 -11.49 -7.88 -3.44
CA THR A 77 -11.37 -7.02 -4.61
C THR A 77 -10.35 -7.55 -5.61
N LYS A 78 -10.51 -7.16 -6.89
CA LYS A 78 -9.72 -7.68 -8.03
C LYS A 78 -9.09 -6.56 -8.87
N ASN A 79 -8.79 -5.43 -8.23
CA ASN A 79 -8.19 -4.26 -8.88
C ASN A 79 -6.67 -4.38 -9.02
N GLY A 80 -6.04 -5.31 -8.28
CA GLY A 80 -4.62 -5.65 -8.42
C GLY A 80 -3.67 -4.61 -7.83
N ASP A 81 -4.12 -3.87 -6.81
CA ASP A 81 -3.26 -2.94 -6.08
C ASP A 81 -2.58 -3.64 -4.87
N VAL A 82 -1.60 -2.99 -4.25
CA VAL A 82 -0.91 -3.55 -3.07
C VAL A 82 -1.38 -2.92 -1.76
N GLY A 83 -2.47 -2.15 -1.81
CA GLY A 83 -2.89 -1.26 -0.73
C GLY A 83 -2.23 0.12 -0.81
N HIS A 84 -2.38 0.89 0.26
CA HIS A 84 -1.85 2.26 0.34
C HIS A 84 -1.57 2.69 1.79
N ALA A 85 -0.74 3.72 1.95
CA ALA A 85 -0.47 4.35 3.23
C ALA A 85 -0.43 5.87 3.08
N TRP A 86 -1.01 6.57 4.05
CA TRP A 86 -1.09 8.03 4.04
C TRP A 86 -1.07 8.58 5.46
N ILE A 87 -0.98 9.90 5.57
CA ILE A 87 -0.96 10.58 6.87
C ILE A 87 -2.16 11.50 7.02
N TYR A 88 -2.53 11.74 8.26
CA TYR A 88 -3.37 12.85 8.72
C TYR A 88 -2.54 13.64 9.72
N LEU A 89 -2.24 14.90 9.41
CA LEU A 89 -1.45 15.79 10.25
C LEU A 89 -2.31 16.96 10.69
N GLN A 90 -2.34 17.23 11.99
CA GLN A 90 -3.00 18.39 12.57
C GLN A 90 -2.06 19.13 13.52
N GLY A 91 -2.13 20.45 13.48
CA GLY A 91 -1.39 21.33 14.36
C GLY A 91 -1.95 22.75 14.35
N VAL A 92 -1.33 23.61 15.15
CA VAL A 92 -1.64 25.05 15.21
C VAL A 92 -0.43 25.83 14.72
N LEU A 93 -0.64 26.76 13.80
CA LEU A 93 0.34 27.79 13.46
C LEU A 93 0.04 29.04 14.28
N GLU A 94 1.06 29.54 14.97
CA GLU A 94 1.05 30.87 15.58
C GLU A 94 1.48 31.88 14.52
N GLU A 95 0.61 32.83 14.19
CA GLU A 95 0.97 33.96 13.34
C GLU A 95 1.67 35.04 14.18
N ASP A 96 2.69 35.69 13.62
CA ASP A 96 3.50 36.73 14.28
C ASP A 96 2.68 37.94 14.79
N SER A 97 1.40 38.05 14.41
CA SER A 97 0.43 38.97 14.99
C SER A 97 -0.40 38.27 16.08
N GLN A 98 -0.17 38.70 17.34
CA GLN A 98 -0.57 38.14 18.64
C GLN A 98 -2.04 37.68 18.88
N GLU A 99 -2.92 37.56 17.89
CA GLU A 99 -4.34 37.25 18.13
C GLU A 99 -4.98 36.18 17.22
N LYS A 100 -4.27 35.57 16.26
CA LYS A 100 -4.85 34.49 15.44
C LYS A 100 -3.96 33.27 15.32
N SER A 101 -4.26 32.28 16.14
CA SER A 101 -3.81 30.90 15.94
C SER A 101 -4.72 30.23 14.91
N SER A 102 -4.15 29.69 13.82
CA SER A 102 -4.91 28.95 12.80
C SER A 102 -4.60 27.45 12.89
N TYR A 103 -5.65 26.63 12.89
CA TYR A 103 -5.49 25.18 12.79
C TYR A 103 -5.09 24.82 11.36
N VAL A 104 -3.99 24.08 11.23
CA VAL A 104 -3.56 23.50 9.97
C VAL A 104 -3.90 22.02 9.98
N PHE A 105 -4.51 21.59 8.88
CA PHE A 105 -4.85 20.22 8.61
C PHE A 105 -4.30 19.82 7.25
N LEU A 106 -3.60 18.68 7.20
CA LEU A 106 -3.09 18.09 5.98
C LEU A 106 -3.32 16.58 6.01
N GLU A 107 -4.02 16.06 5.01
CA GLU A 107 -4.17 14.63 4.80
C GLU A 107 -3.73 14.27 3.39
N GLY A 108 -2.97 13.18 3.28
CA GLY A 108 -2.53 12.66 2.00
C GLY A 108 -1.29 11.78 2.08
N GLY A 109 -0.89 11.26 0.92
CA GLY A 109 0.22 10.32 0.77
C GLY A 109 0.93 10.49 -0.56
N HIS A 110 2.03 9.76 -0.74
CA HIS A 110 2.75 9.72 -2.00
C HIS A 110 2.12 8.67 -2.93
N SER A 111 1.65 9.12 -4.09
CA SER A 111 1.10 8.27 -5.16
C SER A 111 1.85 8.50 -6.47
N GLY A 112 1.77 7.55 -7.40
CA GLY A 112 2.46 7.62 -8.70
C GLY A 112 2.08 6.43 -9.57
N GLU A 113 2.92 6.10 -10.56
CA GLU A 113 2.69 4.97 -11.47
C GLU A 113 1.39 5.14 -12.29
N LEU A 114 1.16 6.36 -12.78
CA LEU A 114 -0.04 6.69 -13.56
C LEU A 114 0.04 6.14 -14.98
N GLY A 115 1.26 6.02 -15.52
CA GLY A 115 1.50 5.56 -16.88
C GLY A 115 1.55 6.71 -17.89
N TYR A 116 1.74 7.95 -17.43
CA TYR A 116 1.66 9.14 -18.29
C TYR A 116 2.99 9.48 -18.96
N MET A 117 4.09 9.41 -18.20
CA MET A 117 5.43 9.74 -18.69
C MET A 117 6.21 8.49 -19.13
N GLN A 118 5.90 7.36 -18.51
CA GLN A 118 6.57 6.06 -18.66
C GLN A 118 5.53 4.95 -18.50
N PRO A 119 5.73 3.75 -19.06
CA PRO A 119 4.89 2.59 -18.77
C PRO A 119 4.81 2.30 -17.26
N ARG A 120 3.67 1.81 -16.78
CA ARG A 120 3.55 1.32 -15.40
C ARG A 120 4.51 0.16 -15.16
N TYR A 121 4.78 -0.20 -13.91
CA TYR A 121 5.82 -1.19 -13.62
C TYR A 121 5.60 -2.52 -14.32
N MET A 122 4.40 -3.08 -14.18
CA MET A 122 4.08 -4.36 -14.85
C MET A 122 4.09 -4.21 -16.38
N GLU A 123 3.62 -3.08 -16.91
CA GLU A 123 3.62 -2.82 -18.36
C GLU A 123 5.06 -2.74 -18.90
N GLY A 124 5.96 -2.04 -18.20
CA GLY A 124 7.37 -1.95 -18.58
C GLY A 124 8.09 -3.30 -18.52
N VAL A 125 7.80 -4.13 -17.50
CA VAL A 125 8.33 -5.51 -17.44
C VAL A 125 7.86 -6.33 -18.65
N PHE A 126 6.58 -6.27 -19.01
CA PHE A 126 6.07 -6.99 -20.18
C PHE A 126 6.67 -6.47 -21.49
N LEU A 127 6.77 -5.15 -21.68
CA LEU A 127 7.38 -4.55 -22.86
C LEU A 127 8.85 -4.98 -23.02
N GLN A 128 9.63 -4.98 -21.93
CA GLN A 128 11.02 -5.45 -21.98
C GLN A 128 11.09 -6.95 -22.31
N ALA A 129 10.18 -7.76 -21.79
CA ALA A 129 10.12 -9.19 -22.10
C ALA A 129 9.79 -9.45 -23.57
N GLU A 130 8.83 -8.71 -24.13
CA GLU A 130 8.46 -8.77 -25.56
C GLU A 130 9.61 -8.33 -26.47
N GLN A 131 10.41 -7.36 -26.04
CA GLN A 131 11.62 -6.90 -26.73
C GLN A 131 12.80 -7.88 -26.62
N GLY A 132 12.65 -8.97 -25.85
CA GLY A 132 13.70 -9.97 -25.67
C GLY A 132 14.83 -9.53 -24.73
N GLU A 133 14.58 -8.56 -23.86
CA GLU A 133 15.54 -8.14 -22.84
C GLU A 133 15.96 -9.32 -21.94
N LYS A 134 17.22 -9.30 -21.49
CA LYS A 134 17.75 -10.38 -20.65
C LYS A 134 17.22 -10.33 -19.22
N ASN A 135 16.87 -9.13 -18.74
CA ASN A 135 16.37 -8.91 -17.38
C ASN A 135 15.15 -7.98 -17.37
N PRO A 136 14.01 -8.37 -17.96
CA PRO A 136 12.82 -7.50 -18.02
C PRO A 136 12.35 -6.98 -16.67
N ILE A 137 12.55 -7.77 -15.61
CA ILE A 137 12.14 -7.37 -14.26
C ILE A 137 12.98 -6.24 -13.65
N ALA A 138 14.14 -5.91 -14.24
CA ALA A 138 14.94 -4.76 -13.84
C ALA A 138 14.14 -3.45 -13.91
N TYR A 139 13.06 -3.40 -14.70
CA TYR A 139 12.14 -2.27 -14.74
C TYR A 139 11.52 -1.94 -13.38
N LEU A 140 11.35 -2.92 -12.47
CA LEU A 140 10.85 -2.69 -11.11
C LEU A 140 11.77 -1.81 -10.24
N TRP A 141 13.04 -1.64 -10.64
CA TRP A 141 14.02 -0.78 -9.96
C TRP A 141 14.04 0.64 -10.52
N GLN A 142 13.30 0.94 -11.59
CA GLN A 142 13.27 2.27 -12.17
C GLN A 142 12.47 3.25 -11.32
N THR A 143 12.88 4.52 -11.33
CA THR A 143 12.07 5.62 -10.81
C THR A 143 11.09 6.07 -11.88
N GLN A 144 9.82 6.23 -11.51
CA GLN A 144 8.77 6.83 -12.31
C GLN A 144 8.69 8.32 -11.97
N HIS A 145 8.57 9.16 -13.00
CA HIS A 145 8.58 10.62 -12.86
C HIS A 145 7.17 11.26 -12.86
N ASP A 146 6.14 10.46 -12.61
CA ASP A 146 4.74 10.87 -12.54
C ASP A 146 4.15 10.79 -11.12
N GLY A 147 5.02 10.80 -10.10
CA GLY A 147 4.60 10.82 -8.71
C GLY A 147 4.07 12.19 -8.26
N PHE A 148 3.23 12.18 -7.22
CA PHE A 148 2.61 13.38 -6.66
C PHE A 148 2.14 13.16 -5.21
N PHE A 149 1.92 14.26 -4.49
CA PHE A 149 1.21 14.20 -3.21
C PHE A 149 -0.29 14.11 -3.48
N GLN A 150 -0.88 12.96 -3.17
CA GLN A 150 -2.31 12.75 -3.28
C GLN A 150 -3.00 13.30 -2.03
N HIS A 151 -3.75 14.38 -2.19
CA HIS A 151 -4.56 14.94 -1.12
C HIS A 151 -5.72 14.01 -0.74
N GLY A 152 -5.91 13.82 0.56
CA GLY A 152 -6.91 12.91 1.12
C GLY A 152 -6.55 11.42 0.94
N PRO A 153 -7.48 10.50 1.24
CA PRO A 153 -7.21 9.07 1.24
C PRO A 153 -7.20 8.43 -0.16
N GLY A 154 -7.39 9.18 -1.25
CA GLY A 154 -7.25 8.63 -2.60
C GLY A 154 -8.23 7.51 -2.99
N ARG A 155 -9.40 7.44 -2.34
CA ARG A 155 -10.40 6.33 -2.40
C ARG A 155 -10.03 5.08 -1.60
N HIS A 156 -8.91 5.09 -0.89
CA HIS A 156 -8.55 4.02 0.04
C HIS A 156 -9.38 4.12 1.33
N TYR A 157 -9.61 2.98 1.98
CA TYR A 157 -10.27 2.93 3.29
C TYR A 157 -9.39 2.15 4.26
N PRO A 158 -9.02 2.73 5.41
CA PRO A 158 -7.96 2.15 6.22
C PRO A 158 -8.39 0.83 6.86
N THR A 159 -7.47 -0.12 6.84
CA THR A 159 -7.53 -1.36 7.63
C THR A 159 -7.00 -1.12 9.04
N PHE A 160 -6.05 -0.20 9.21
CA PHE A 160 -5.56 0.24 10.51
C PHE A 160 -5.16 1.72 10.53
N ALA A 161 -5.16 2.32 11.71
CA ALA A 161 -4.68 3.70 11.90
C ALA A 161 -4.11 3.87 13.31
N ALA A 162 -2.96 4.54 13.41
CA ALA A 162 -2.31 4.83 14.69
C ALA A 162 -2.00 6.31 14.84
N LYS A 163 -2.38 6.89 15.99
CA LYS A 163 -2.14 8.28 16.35
C LYS A 163 -0.89 8.43 17.21
N ILE A 164 -0.14 9.48 16.95
CA ILE A 164 1.04 9.92 17.68
C ILE A 164 0.82 11.38 18.07
N ASN A 165 0.90 11.69 19.37
CA ASN A 165 0.89 13.08 19.83
C ASN A 165 2.24 13.71 19.47
N LEU A 166 2.21 14.92 18.94
CA LEU A 166 3.41 15.63 18.51
C LEU A 166 3.72 16.79 19.44
N THR A 167 4.99 17.15 19.52
CA THR A 167 5.40 18.50 19.92
C THR A 167 5.20 19.48 18.76
N ALA A 168 5.09 20.78 19.05
CA ALA A 168 5.06 21.81 18.02
C ALA A 168 6.29 21.73 17.09
N SER A 169 7.48 21.47 17.65
CA SER A 169 8.71 21.32 16.86
C SER A 169 8.63 20.16 15.86
N GLN A 170 8.13 18.99 16.28
CA GLN A 170 7.95 17.84 15.39
C GLN A 170 6.94 18.13 14.27
N PHE A 171 5.84 18.81 14.59
CA PHE A 171 4.84 19.23 13.61
C PHE A 171 5.47 20.12 12.52
N HIS A 172 6.24 21.15 12.90
CA HIS A 172 6.92 22.03 11.94
C HIS A 172 7.98 21.28 11.13
N LEU A 173 8.69 20.33 11.75
CA LEU A 173 9.68 19.49 11.07
C LEU A 173 9.00 18.63 9.98
N ILE A 174 7.86 18.03 10.30
CA ILE A 174 7.06 17.24 9.35
C ILE A 174 6.54 18.13 8.21
N LEU A 175 6.00 19.32 8.49
CA LEU A 175 5.55 20.24 7.44
C LEU A 175 6.71 20.62 6.49
N LYS A 176 7.88 20.94 7.06
CA LYS A 176 9.07 21.24 6.27
C LYS A 176 9.53 20.04 5.45
N PHE A 177 9.47 18.83 6.00
CA PHE A 177 9.78 17.60 5.27
C PHE A 177 8.83 17.42 4.08
N ILE A 178 7.52 17.50 4.29
CA ILE A 178 6.50 17.33 3.23
C ILE A 178 6.73 18.34 2.11
N LYS A 179 6.97 19.61 2.44
CA LYS A 179 7.21 20.67 1.44
C LYS A 179 8.43 20.39 0.55
N ASN A 180 9.46 19.76 1.10
CA ASN A 180 10.71 19.48 0.40
C ASN A 180 10.80 18.05 -0.16
N TYR A 181 9.79 17.21 0.09
CA TYR A 181 9.80 15.82 -0.34
C TYR A 181 9.61 15.73 -1.86
N SER A 182 10.46 14.95 -2.53
CA SER A 182 10.43 14.79 -3.99
C SER A 182 9.32 13.84 -4.45
N PHE A 183 8.07 14.29 -4.35
CA PHE A 183 6.91 13.50 -4.78
C PHE A 183 6.94 13.16 -6.26
N SER A 184 7.61 13.93 -7.11
CA SER A 184 7.74 13.62 -8.55
C SER A 184 8.40 12.26 -8.80
N ASN A 185 9.21 11.76 -7.87
CA ASN A 185 10.01 10.56 -8.03
C ASN A 185 9.37 9.40 -7.28
N TYR A 186 8.59 8.57 -7.97
CA TYR A 186 7.95 7.39 -7.41
C TYR A 186 8.74 6.11 -7.73
N ALA A 187 9.10 5.32 -6.72
CA ALA A 187 9.89 4.10 -6.85
C ALA A 187 9.36 2.99 -5.94
N ILE A 188 9.08 1.78 -6.46
CA ILE A 188 8.63 0.62 -5.66
C ILE A 188 9.58 0.36 -4.48
N ILE A 189 10.89 0.36 -4.77
CA ILE A 189 11.96 0.08 -3.81
C ILE A 189 12.46 1.34 -3.07
N GLY A 190 11.89 2.51 -3.37
CA GLY A 190 12.34 3.81 -2.89
C GLY A 190 11.19 4.67 -2.38
N ASN A 191 11.02 5.86 -2.96
CA ASN A 191 9.98 6.82 -2.57
C ASN A 191 8.60 6.37 -3.05
N GLN A 192 7.69 6.09 -2.11
CA GLN A 192 6.32 5.66 -2.35
C GLN A 192 5.50 5.87 -1.06
N CYS A 193 4.22 5.49 -1.06
CA CYS A 193 3.29 5.74 0.03
C CYS A 193 3.79 5.28 1.42
N CYS A 194 4.31 4.05 1.53
CA CYS A 194 4.77 3.49 2.80
C CYS A 194 6.11 4.07 3.25
N SER A 195 7.03 4.34 2.32
CA SER A 195 8.31 4.97 2.67
C SER A 195 8.12 6.42 3.08
N PHE A 196 7.17 7.13 2.49
CA PHE A 196 6.76 8.45 2.94
C PHE A 196 6.17 8.41 4.36
N ALA A 197 5.17 7.55 4.60
CA ALA A 197 4.52 7.43 5.91
C ALA A 197 5.50 7.05 7.03
N THR A 198 6.44 6.14 6.77
CA THR A 198 7.47 5.73 7.73
C THR A 198 8.51 6.81 8.01
N GLN A 199 8.91 7.60 7.00
CA GLN A 199 9.78 8.77 7.22
C GLN A 199 9.07 9.84 8.07
N VAL A 200 7.79 10.10 7.81
CA VAL A 200 6.99 11.03 8.63
C VAL A 200 6.84 10.51 10.06
N ALA A 201 6.58 9.21 10.24
CA ALA A 201 6.52 8.59 11.57
C ALA A 201 7.86 8.71 12.32
N ALA A 202 8.99 8.54 11.63
CA ALA A 202 10.31 8.70 12.23
C ALA A 202 10.55 10.14 12.75
N LEU A 203 10.08 11.17 12.02
CA LEU A 203 10.11 12.56 12.49
C LEU A 203 9.22 12.80 13.73
N ALA A 204 8.17 12.00 13.89
CA ALA A 204 7.33 11.95 15.08
C ALA A 204 7.94 11.11 16.23
N GLY A 205 9.14 10.56 16.06
CA GLY A 205 9.81 9.71 17.05
C GLY A 205 9.36 8.24 17.03
N LEU A 206 8.64 7.81 16.00
CA LEU A 206 8.16 6.44 15.84
C LEU A 206 8.85 5.73 14.68
N ILE A 207 9.76 4.80 15.00
CA ILE A 207 10.38 3.93 14.00
C ILE A 207 9.45 2.76 13.69
N LEU A 208 9.19 2.53 12.40
CA LEU A 208 8.27 1.51 11.90
C LEU A 208 8.95 0.67 10.82
N GLU A 209 8.83 -0.64 10.96
CA GLU A 209 9.17 -1.58 9.90
C GLU A 209 8.11 -1.52 8.80
N SER A 210 8.56 -1.62 7.56
CA SER A 210 7.68 -1.50 6.39
C SER A 210 8.20 -2.23 5.17
N LYS A 211 9.43 -2.77 5.21
CA LYS A 211 10.02 -3.47 4.08
C LYS A 211 9.74 -4.96 4.13
N ILE A 212 9.56 -5.55 2.96
CA ILE A 212 9.52 -7.00 2.77
C ILE A 212 10.33 -7.37 1.54
N SER A 213 10.90 -8.57 1.56
CA SER A 213 11.55 -9.14 0.40
C SER A 213 10.71 -10.25 -0.22
N LEU A 214 10.62 -10.24 -1.54
CA LEU A 214 9.99 -11.28 -2.33
C LEU A 214 11.05 -11.90 -3.25
N LYS A 215 11.20 -13.22 -3.19
CA LYS A 215 11.96 -13.96 -4.21
C LYS A 215 11.21 -13.89 -5.53
N ILE A 216 11.95 -13.90 -6.64
CA ILE A 216 11.39 -13.85 -7.99
C ILE A 216 11.97 -15.02 -8.75
N ASP A 217 11.12 -15.88 -9.28
CA ASP A 217 11.56 -16.97 -10.15
C ASP A 217 12.15 -16.39 -11.46
N PRO A 218 13.20 -17.00 -12.03
CA PRO A 218 13.81 -16.51 -13.28
C PRO A 218 12.88 -16.63 -14.49
N PHE A 219 11.84 -17.46 -14.37
CA PHE A 219 10.87 -17.70 -15.42
C PHE A 219 9.45 -17.59 -14.88
N PHE A 220 8.56 -17.05 -15.71
CA PHE A 220 7.13 -17.03 -15.47
C PHE A 220 6.40 -17.82 -16.55
N HIS A 221 5.51 -18.71 -16.13
CA HIS A 221 4.76 -19.58 -17.05
C HIS A 221 3.31 -19.11 -17.16
N ILE A 222 2.88 -18.80 -18.40
CA ILE A 222 1.49 -18.48 -18.73
C ILE A 222 1.03 -19.46 -19.81
N GLY A 223 0.23 -20.44 -19.42
CA GLY A 223 -0.16 -21.52 -20.34
C GLY A 223 1.08 -22.27 -20.84
N ASN A 224 1.27 -22.31 -22.16
CA ASN A 224 2.43 -22.94 -22.79
C ASN A 224 3.61 -21.97 -23.01
N HIS A 225 3.43 -20.68 -22.70
CA HIS A 225 4.45 -19.68 -22.87
C HIS A 225 5.32 -19.59 -21.62
N THR A 226 6.64 -19.54 -21.84
CA THR A 226 7.63 -19.30 -20.78
C THR A 226 8.29 -17.97 -21.05
N ILE A 227 8.14 -17.03 -20.12
CA ILE A 227 8.72 -15.70 -20.17
C ILE A 227 9.93 -15.68 -19.24
N CYS A 228 11.09 -15.27 -19.75
CA CYS A 228 12.27 -15.04 -18.91
C CYS A 228 12.11 -13.70 -18.19
N LEU A 229 12.13 -13.70 -16.85
CA LEU A 229 12.04 -12.50 -16.02
C LEU A 229 13.43 -11.91 -15.71
N TRP A 230 14.43 -12.78 -15.55
CA TRP A 230 15.82 -12.38 -15.35
C TRP A 230 16.79 -13.52 -15.66
N LYS A 231 18.00 -13.14 -16.07
CA LYS A 231 19.19 -14.01 -16.16
C LYS A 231 20.24 -13.66 -15.11
N ASP A 232 20.29 -12.40 -14.70
CA ASP A 232 21.19 -11.93 -13.66
C ASP A 232 20.59 -12.20 -12.27
N PRO A 233 21.24 -13.00 -11.41
CA PRO A 233 20.78 -13.30 -10.05
C PRO A 233 20.59 -12.08 -9.15
N LEU A 234 21.14 -10.91 -9.51
CA LEU A 234 20.87 -9.64 -8.82
C LEU A 234 19.36 -9.36 -8.72
N TYR A 235 18.58 -9.78 -9.73
CA TYR A 235 17.13 -9.58 -9.79
C TYR A 235 16.30 -10.74 -9.23
N SER A 236 16.95 -11.72 -8.59
CA SER A 236 16.27 -12.89 -7.99
C SER A 236 15.45 -12.55 -6.74
N GLN A 237 15.62 -11.35 -6.20
CA GLN A 237 14.89 -10.88 -5.02
C GLN A 237 14.67 -9.37 -5.13
N ILE A 238 13.46 -8.94 -4.82
CA ILE A 238 13.11 -7.52 -4.69
C ILE A 238 12.75 -7.22 -3.24
N THR A 239 13.24 -6.09 -2.72
CA THR A 239 12.86 -5.58 -1.39
C THR A 239 12.17 -4.24 -1.54
N PHE A 240 10.93 -4.14 -1.06
CA PHE A 240 10.08 -2.98 -1.25
C PHE A 240 9.24 -2.69 -0.01
N PHE A 241 8.65 -1.49 0.05
CA PHE A 241 7.79 -1.11 1.17
C PHE A 241 6.37 -1.63 0.96
N SER A 242 5.77 -2.20 2.00
CA SER A 242 4.51 -2.94 1.98
C SER A 242 3.54 -2.37 3.02
N PRO A 243 2.29 -2.06 2.62
CA PRO A 243 1.22 -1.72 3.56
C PRO A 243 0.97 -2.81 4.61
N ASP A 244 1.12 -4.09 4.26
CA ASP A 244 0.92 -5.21 5.19
C ASP A 244 1.97 -5.24 6.32
N VAL A 245 3.23 -4.97 5.99
CA VAL A 245 4.29 -4.88 7.01
C VAL A 245 4.09 -3.63 7.87
N LEU A 246 3.73 -2.51 7.25
CA LEU A 246 3.47 -1.26 7.96
C LEU A 246 2.29 -1.40 8.94
N GLU A 247 1.19 -2.04 8.53
CA GLU A 247 0.06 -2.35 9.39
C GLU A 247 0.50 -3.13 10.64
N ARG A 248 1.24 -4.22 10.45
CA ARG A 248 1.78 -5.00 11.57
C ARG A 248 2.63 -4.15 12.52
N SER A 249 3.51 -3.31 11.97
CA SER A 249 4.40 -2.47 12.78
C SER A 249 3.64 -1.37 13.54
N LEU A 250 2.59 -0.80 12.95
CA LEU A 250 1.69 0.13 13.62
C LEU A 250 0.90 -0.54 14.74
N MET A 251 0.35 -1.73 14.50
CA MET A 251 -0.36 -2.51 15.51
C MET A 251 0.55 -2.84 16.69
N GLN A 252 1.79 -3.22 16.43
CA GLN A 252 2.80 -3.45 17.46
C GLN A 252 3.10 -2.17 18.26
N ALA A 253 3.28 -1.03 17.58
CA ALA A 253 3.51 0.25 18.26
C ALA A 253 2.35 0.65 19.19
N VAL A 254 1.11 0.37 18.80
CA VAL A 254 -0.07 0.57 19.66
C VAL A 254 -0.08 -0.41 20.83
N ALA A 255 0.21 -1.69 20.59
CA ALA A 255 0.27 -2.69 21.65
C ALA A 255 1.35 -2.38 22.71
N GLU A 256 2.45 -1.78 22.31
CA GLU A 256 3.55 -1.34 23.19
C GLU A 256 3.31 0.03 23.83
N GLY A 257 2.18 0.70 23.53
CA GLY A 257 1.84 2.02 24.09
C GLY A 257 2.64 3.19 23.51
N ARG A 258 3.37 2.99 22.41
CA ARG A 258 4.11 4.04 21.68
C ARG A 258 3.21 4.87 20.76
N ALA A 259 2.02 4.37 20.44
CA ALA A 259 0.98 5.05 19.67
C ALA A 259 -0.42 4.71 20.22
N GLU A 260 -1.44 5.46 19.79
CA GLU A 260 -2.84 5.25 20.16
C GLU A 260 -3.62 4.66 18.96
N GLU A 261 -4.57 3.76 19.20
CA GLU A 261 -5.46 3.23 18.16
C GLU A 261 -6.41 4.34 17.68
N ALA A 262 -6.45 4.61 16.37
CA ALA A 262 -7.17 5.75 15.80
C ALA A 262 -8.17 5.38 14.69
N LEU A 263 -8.31 4.10 14.33
CA LEU A 263 -9.16 3.67 13.23
C LEU A 263 -10.63 3.99 13.50
N THR A 264 -11.09 3.74 14.73
CA THR A 264 -12.49 3.99 15.10
C THR A 264 -12.82 5.48 15.02
N TRP A 265 -11.91 6.33 15.52
CA TRP A 265 -12.02 7.78 15.41
C TRP A 265 -12.09 8.23 13.95
N TYR A 266 -11.15 7.74 13.12
CA TYR A 266 -11.08 8.12 11.71
C TYR A 266 -12.32 7.71 10.94
N LYS A 267 -12.81 6.47 11.13
CA LYS A 267 -14.02 5.96 10.47
C LYS A 267 -15.30 6.67 10.91
N LYS A 268 -15.35 7.19 12.15
CA LYS A 268 -16.46 8.04 12.62
C LYS A 268 -16.44 9.40 11.92
N LYS A 269 -15.25 9.97 11.72
CA LYS A 269 -15.05 11.26 11.02
C LYS A 269 -15.31 11.15 9.51
N TYR A 270 -14.88 10.04 8.91
CA TYR A 270 -14.99 9.76 7.47
C TYR A 270 -15.69 8.42 7.23
N PRO A 271 -17.03 8.38 7.30
CA PRO A 271 -17.77 7.15 7.05
C PRO A 271 -17.50 6.65 5.63
N SER A 272 -17.33 5.34 5.48
CA SER A 272 -17.05 4.70 4.19
C SER A 272 -18.06 5.18 3.13
N PRO A 273 -17.59 5.62 1.94
CA PRO A 273 -18.47 5.92 0.83
C PRO A 273 -19.13 4.61 0.37
N ARG A 274 -20.34 4.32 0.88
CA ARG A 274 -21.17 3.23 0.35
C ARG A 274 -21.52 3.54 -1.10
N ARG A 275 -20.75 3.02 -2.06
CA ARG A 275 -21.17 2.80 -3.46
C ARG A 275 -20.11 2.00 -4.21
N TRP A 276 -20.29 0.69 -4.20
CA TRP A 276 -19.73 -0.16 -5.26
C TRP A 276 -20.39 0.31 -6.57
N LYS A 277 -19.61 0.84 -7.52
CA LYS A 277 -20.14 1.14 -8.84
C LYS A 277 -20.09 -0.14 -9.66
N LYS A 278 -21.07 -0.34 -10.56
CA LYS A 278 -21.08 -1.49 -11.49
C LYS A 278 -19.79 -1.58 -12.32
N GLU A 279 -19.12 -0.44 -12.52
CA GLU A 279 -17.83 -0.32 -13.22
C GLU A 279 -16.68 -1.09 -12.55
N ASP A 280 -16.68 -1.21 -11.22
CA ASP A 280 -15.61 -1.86 -10.46
C ASP A 280 -15.55 -3.39 -10.68
N PHE A 281 -16.69 -3.98 -11.09
CA PHE A 281 -16.79 -5.42 -11.41
C PHE A 281 -16.05 -5.80 -12.70
N PHE A 282 -15.81 -4.86 -13.60
CA PHE A 282 -15.27 -5.11 -14.95
C PHE A 282 -13.78 -4.81 -15.10
N LEU A 283 -13.08 -4.45 -14.02
CA LEU A 283 -11.65 -4.08 -14.08
C LEU A 283 -10.71 -5.29 -14.31
N PHE A 284 -11.16 -6.52 -14.03
CA PHE A 284 -10.33 -7.72 -14.15
C PHE A 284 -10.39 -8.44 -15.52
N PRO A 285 -11.56 -8.64 -16.19
CA PRO A 285 -11.57 -9.38 -17.46
C PRO A 285 -10.69 -8.73 -18.53
N LYS A 286 -10.59 -7.40 -18.58
CA LYS A 286 -9.79 -6.70 -19.60
C LYS A 286 -8.26 -6.86 -19.44
N ARG A 287 -7.76 -7.11 -18.23
CA ARG A 287 -6.31 -7.34 -17.98
C ARG A 287 -5.91 -8.80 -18.24
N TYR A 288 -6.74 -9.77 -17.83
CA TYR A 288 -6.46 -11.19 -18.13
C TYR A 288 -6.72 -11.55 -19.60
N LEU A 289 -7.66 -10.87 -20.27
CA LEU A 289 -7.92 -11.09 -21.70
C LEU A 289 -6.81 -10.54 -22.61
N ARG A 290 -6.03 -9.53 -22.18
CA ARG A 290 -4.79 -9.14 -22.90
C ARG A 290 -3.74 -10.25 -22.88
N LEU A 291 -3.65 -11.03 -21.80
CA LEU A 291 -2.75 -12.19 -21.68
C LEU A 291 -3.20 -13.42 -22.49
N LYS A 292 -4.40 -13.40 -23.10
CA LYS A 292 -4.90 -14.46 -23.99
C LYS A 292 -4.90 -14.07 -25.48
N ALA A 293 -4.61 -12.80 -25.78
CA ALA A 293 -4.53 -12.28 -27.14
C ALA A 293 -3.08 -12.13 -27.63
N LEU A 294 -2.13 -12.69 -26.87
CA LEU A 294 -0.73 -12.95 -27.19
C LEU A 294 -0.51 -14.47 -27.15
#